data_AF-A0A8X8GGS2-F1
#
_entry.id   AF-A0A8X8GGS2-F1
#
_cell.length_a   1.000
_cell.length_b   1.000
_cell.length_c   1.000
_cell.angle_alpha   90.00
_cell.angle_beta   90.00
_cell.angle_gamma   90.00
#
_symmetry.space_group_name_H-M   'P 1'
#
loop_
_entity.id
_entity.type
_entity.pdbx_description
1 polymer ?
#
loop_
_entity_poly.entity_id
_entity_poly.type
_entity_poly.pdbx_seq_one_letter_code
_entity_poly.pdbx_strand_id
1 'polypeptide(L)'
;MNWTAYPSLMLALLGFSLYSPVYAKVYVLQSINNLDEAEFRSSEGNEFKLIKLHQGCRIQARYYLEMENRVFNYTFLHQPPMKQKLLHATQKTFRYHYKDGEEGSLAAVTDVYQHSSEVYKVSDLDVQNEFKKYTALFPIAYLKQCN
;
A
#
# COMPACT_ATOMS: atom_id res chain seq x y z
N MET A 1 19.38 -67.49 -29.04
CA MET A 1 19.13 -68.26 -27.81
C MET A 1 19.49 -67.38 -26.62
N ASN A 2 18.56 -67.32 -25.67
CA ASN A 2 18.65 -66.90 -24.27
C ASN A 2 19.07 -65.46 -23.90
N TRP A 3 18.02 -64.74 -23.53
CA TRP A 3 17.92 -63.64 -22.56
C TRP A 3 18.49 -64.01 -21.19
N THR A 4 19.03 -63.03 -20.46
CA THR A 4 18.67 -62.80 -19.05
C THR A 4 18.79 -61.31 -18.74
N ALA A 5 17.71 -60.78 -18.16
CA ALA A 5 17.50 -59.40 -17.75
C ALA A 5 17.95 -59.19 -16.30
N TYR A 6 18.34 -57.97 -15.93
CA TYR A 6 18.14 -57.42 -14.58
C TYR A 6 17.92 -55.89 -14.65
N PRO A 7 17.25 -55.31 -13.65
CA PRO A 7 16.41 -54.13 -13.76
C PRO A 7 17.05 -52.93 -13.03
N SER A 8 16.26 -51.87 -12.83
CA SER A 8 16.54 -50.75 -11.91
C SER A 8 17.50 -49.70 -12.49
N LEU A 9 17.26 -48.40 -12.38
CA LEU A 9 16.29 -47.65 -11.60
C LEU A 9 16.18 -46.29 -12.32
N MET A 10 14.97 -45.87 -12.67
CA MET A 10 14.67 -44.49 -13.01
C MET A 10 15.09 -43.58 -11.85
N LEU A 11 16.20 -42.84 -11.98
CA LEU A 11 16.46 -41.69 -11.13
C LEU A 11 16.08 -40.43 -11.91
N ALA A 12 14.77 -40.21 -12.02
CA ALA A 12 14.23 -38.89 -12.29
C ALA A 12 14.66 -38.00 -11.11
N LEU A 13 15.72 -37.21 -11.29
CA LEU A 13 16.07 -36.12 -10.41
C LEU A 13 14.97 -35.06 -10.54
N LEU A 14 13.93 -35.27 -9.75
CA LEU A 14 12.95 -34.29 -9.34
C LEU A 14 13.71 -33.12 -8.70
N GLY A 15 14.11 -32.17 -9.55
CA GLY A 15 14.41 -30.81 -9.15
C GLY A 15 13.12 -30.14 -8.72
N PHE A 16 12.53 -30.59 -7.60
CA PHE A 16 11.62 -29.78 -6.82
C PHE A 16 12.45 -28.65 -6.24
N SER A 17 12.66 -27.62 -7.08
CA SER A 17 12.92 -26.28 -6.60
C SER A 17 11.76 -25.96 -5.66
N LEU A 18 12.05 -26.03 -4.36
CA LEU A 18 11.22 -25.48 -3.31
C LEU A 18 11.18 -23.97 -3.56
N TYR A 19 10.33 -23.55 -4.49
CA TYR A 19 9.84 -22.18 -4.56
C TYR A 19 9.04 -21.96 -3.28
N SER A 20 9.75 -21.65 -2.21
CA SER A 20 9.15 -21.00 -1.07
C SER A 20 8.64 -19.67 -1.62
N PRO A 21 7.32 -19.40 -1.65
CA PRO A 21 6.86 -18.07 -1.97
C PRO A 21 7.43 -17.18 -0.87
N VAL A 22 8.46 -16.41 -1.18
CA VAL A 22 8.93 -15.34 -0.32
C VAL A 22 7.77 -14.37 -0.27
N TYR A 23 6.90 -14.54 0.72
CA TYR A 23 5.84 -13.58 1.02
C TYR A 23 6.55 -12.25 1.24
N ALA A 24 6.41 -11.35 0.27
CA ALA A 24 7.07 -10.06 0.30
C ALA A 24 6.62 -9.31 1.55
N LYS A 25 7.56 -9.10 2.48
CA LYS A 25 7.30 -8.43 3.74
C LYS A 25 7.05 -6.95 3.47
N VAL A 26 5.78 -6.57 3.44
CA VAL A 26 5.35 -5.16 3.44
C VAL A 26 5.74 -4.58 4.79
N TYR A 27 6.54 -3.51 4.82
CA TYR A 27 6.96 -2.87 6.06
C TYR A 27 6.68 -1.37 6.04
N VAL A 28 6.22 -0.83 7.16
CA VAL A 28 6.02 0.62 7.31
C VAL A 28 7.38 1.24 7.61
N LEU A 29 7.86 2.08 6.71
CA LEU A 29 9.10 2.86 6.86
C LEU A 29 8.91 3.98 7.88
N GLN A 30 7.76 4.66 7.79
CA GLN A 30 7.41 5.77 8.65
C GLN A 30 5.89 5.96 8.68
N SER A 31 5.38 6.42 9.82
CA SER A 31 4.00 6.87 10.00
C SER A 31 4.03 8.28 10.58
N ILE A 32 3.12 9.13 10.12
CA ILE A 32 2.90 10.48 10.63
C ILE A 32 1.40 10.58 10.91
N ASN A 33 1.06 10.96 12.13
CA ASN A 33 -0.31 11.09 12.57
C ASN A 33 -0.63 12.57 12.81
N ASN A 34 -1.79 12.98 12.33
CA ASN A 34 -2.42 14.27 12.52
C ASN A 34 -1.44 15.45 12.39
N LEU A 35 -0.86 15.61 11.20
CA LEU A 35 0.03 16.72 10.89
C LEU A 35 -0.60 18.05 11.34
N ASP A 36 0.19 18.85 12.06
CA ASP A 36 -0.26 20.15 12.61
C ASP A 36 -0.52 21.20 11.53
N GLU A 37 -0.10 20.94 10.28
CA GLU A 37 -0.37 21.79 9.13
C GLU A 37 -1.88 21.89 8.86
N ALA A 38 -2.38 23.12 8.68
CA ALA A 38 -3.81 23.41 8.60
C ALA A 38 -4.56 22.63 7.51
N GLU A 39 -3.88 22.24 6.43
CA GLU A 39 -4.45 21.46 5.34
C GLU A 39 -4.57 19.95 5.62
N PHE A 40 -3.87 19.43 6.63
CA PHE A 40 -3.86 18.01 6.99
C PHE A 40 -4.40 17.72 8.38
N ARG A 41 -4.55 18.75 9.21
CA ARG A 41 -5.07 18.62 10.57
C ARG A 41 -6.56 18.24 10.54
N SER A 42 -6.91 17.23 11.31
CA SER A 42 -8.29 16.83 11.57
C SER A 42 -8.49 16.58 13.06
N SER A 43 -9.68 16.84 13.58
CA SER A 43 -10.08 16.37 14.92
C SER A 43 -10.02 14.85 15.02
N GLU A 44 -10.21 14.16 13.90
CA GLU A 44 -10.32 12.70 13.82
C GLU A 44 -8.97 12.00 13.64
N GLY A 45 -7.87 12.74 13.47
CA GLY A 45 -6.52 12.18 13.44
C GLY A 45 -6.12 11.50 12.13
N ASN A 46 -5.97 12.28 11.05
CA ASN A 46 -5.50 11.78 9.75
C ASN A 46 -4.15 11.06 9.86
N GLU A 47 -3.89 10.11 8.97
CA GLU A 47 -2.69 9.26 9.01
C GLU A 47 -1.98 9.22 7.66
N PHE A 48 -0.66 9.38 7.67
CA PHE A 48 0.19 9.28 6.49
C PHE A 48 1.28 8.24 6.72
N LYS A 49 1.36 7.24 5.86
CA LYS A 49 2.33 6.15 5.95
C LYS A 49 3.18 6.06 4.69
N LEU A 50 4.49 5.93 4.88
CA LEU A 50 5.40 5.45 3.85
C LEU A 50 5.63 3.96 4.09
N ILE A 51 5.31 3.15 3.09
CA ILE A 51 5.30 1.69 3.19
C ILE A 51 6.23 1.15 2.12
N LYS A 52 7.24 0.38 2.49
CA LYS A 52 8.04 -0.34 1.52
C LYS A 52 7.27 -1.54 0.97
N LEU A 53 7.33 -1.68 -0.36
CA LEU A 53 6.84 -2.84 -1.08
C LEU A 53 8.01 -3.69 -1.57
N HIS A 54 7.72 -4.86 -2.15
CA HIS A 54 8.75 -5.67 -2.81
C HIS A 54 9.55 -4.86 -3.85
N GLN A 55 8.84 -4.02 -4.61
CA GLN A 55 9.40 -3.11 -5.61
C GLN A 55 8.89 -1.71 -5.32
N GLY A 56 9.79 -0.77 -5.02
CA GLY A 56 9.44 0.60 -4.69
C GLY A 56 8.78 0.75 -3.32
N CYS A 57 7.89 1.73 -3.21
CA CYS A 57 7.16 2.12 -2.01
C CYS A 57 5.72 2.49 -2.35
N ARG A 58 4.90 2.57 -1.30
CA ARG A 58 3.56 3.14 -1.32
C ARG A 58 3.45 4.21 -0.25
N ILE A 59 3.02 5.39 -0.65
CA ILE A 59 2.46 6.37 0.29
C ILE A 59 0.98 6.05 0.46
N GLN A 60 0.53 5.94 1.70
CA GLN A 60 -0.86 5.83 2.06
C GLN A 60 -1.26 7.06 2.88
N ALA A 61 -2.21 7.84 2.38
CA ALA A 61 -2.84 8.92 3.12
C ALA A 61 -4.26 8.48 3.49
N ARG A 62 -4.60 8.52 4.77
CA ARG A 62 -5.92 8.17 5.29
C ARG A 62 -6.50 9.38 6.00
N TYR A 63 -7.64 9.81 5.49
CA TYR A 63 -8.44 10.86 6.09
C TYR A 63 -9.63 10.25 6.80
N TYR A 64 -9.78 10.55 8.08
CA TYR A 64 -10.97 10.19 8.85
C TYR A 64 -11.92 11.38 8.83
N LEU A 65 -13.07 11.19 8.21
CA LEU A 65 -14.16 12.17 8.13
C LEU A 65 -15.32 11.66 8.98
N GLU A 66 -16.29 12.52 9.24
CA GLU A 66 -17.45 12.21 10.07
C GLU A 66 -18.14 10.91 9.64
N MET A 67 -18.39 10.72 8.32
CA MET A 67 -19.21 9.63 7.75
C MET A 67 -18.42 8.56 6.98
N GLU A 68 -17.15 8.80 6.70
CA GLU A 68 -16.31 7.89 5.93
C GLU A 68 -14.83 8.09 6.26
N ASN A 69 -13.99 7.11 5.91
CA ASN A 69 -12.59 7.40 5.67
C ASN A 69 -12.23 7.25 4.20
N ARG A 70 -11.33 8.12 3.75
CA ARG A 70 -10.75 8.07 2.41
C ARG A 70 -9.31 7.65 2.51
N VAL A 71 -8.95 6.60 1.78
CA VAL A 71 -7.60 6.05 1.72
C VAL A 71 -7.06 6.25 0.33
N PHE A 72 -6.11 7.17 0.22
CA PHE A 72 -5.34 7.39 -1.00
C PHE A 72 -4.06 6.55 -0.94
N ASN A 73 -3.74 5.88 -2.03
CA ASN A 73 -2.50 5.11 -2.16
C ASN A 73 -1.76 5.52 -3.42
N TYR A 74 -0.48 5.87 -3.29
CA TYR A 74 0.42 6.20 -4.38
C TYR A 74 1.60 5.25 -4.35
N THR A 75 1.64 4.30 -5.27
CA THR A 75 2.76 3.36 -5.43
C THR A 75 3.76 3.92 -6.43
N PHE A 76 5.02 4.00 -6.02
CA PHE A 76 6.10 4.60 -6.81
C PHE A 76 7.40 3.84 -6.61
N LEU A 77 8.35 4.04 -7.52
CA LEU A 77 9.73 3.58 -7.37
C LEU A 77 10.71 4.71 -7.63
N HIS A 78 11.95 4.55 -7.18
CA HIS A 78 13.06 5.40 -7.58
C HIS A 78 13.69 4.92 -8.89
N GLN A 79 13.76 5.82 -9.87
CA GLN A 79 14.58 5.68 -11.05
C GLN A 79 15.88 6.46 -10.87
N PRO A 80 17.04 5.95 -11.31
CA PRO A 80 18.27 6.74 -11.35
C PRO A 80 18.08 8.02 -12.18
N PRO A 81 18.59 9.19 -11.77
CA PRO A 81 19.37 9.46 -10.56
C PRO A 81 18.50 9.99 -9.39
N MET A 82 17.67 9.12 -8.78
CA MET A 82 16.71 9.43 -7.70
C MET A 82 15.49 10.27 -8.11
N LYS A 83 14.98 10.03 -9.33
CA LYS A 83 13.67 10.52 -9.75
C LYS A 83 12.59 9.54 -9.31
N GLN A 84 11.58 10.02 -8.60
CA GLN A 84 10.40 9.21 -8.28
C GLN A 84 9.52 9.06 -9.51
N LYS A 85 9.16 7.82 -9.82
CA LYS A 85 8.18 7.50 -10.85
C LYS A 85 6.94 6.91 -10.20
N LEU A 86 5.84 7.65 -10.25
CA LEU A 86 4.53 7.16 -9.85
C LEU A 86 4.09 6.05 -10.82
N LEU A 87 3.70 4.90 -10.27
CA LEU A 87 3.30 3.72 -11.03
C LEU A 87 1.79 3.49 -10.96
N HIS A 88 1.21 3.73 -9.79
CA HIS A 88 -0.20 3.49 -9.54
C HIS A 88 -0.73 4.45 -8.48
N ALA A 89 -1.94 4.95 -8.66
CA ALA A 89 -2.63 5.80 -7.72
C ALA A 89 -4.09 5.33 -7.58
N THR A 90 -4.58 5.25 -6.35
CA THR A 90 -5.96 4.83 -6.06
C THR A 90 -6.53 5.62 -4.91
N GLN A 91 -7.85 5.77 -4.91
CA GLN A 91 -8.62 6.15 -3.73
C GLN A 91 -9.58 5.03 -3.39
N LYS A 92 -9.70 4.71 -2.11
CA LYS A 92 -10.80 3.90 -1.58
C LYS A 92 -11.58 4.73 -0.59
N THR A 93 -12.90 4.63 -0.67
CA THR A 93 -13.80 5.23 0.32
C THR A 93 -14.42 4.11 1.12
N PHE A 94 -14.28 4.20 2.44
CA PHE A 94 -14.91 3.29 3.39
C PHE A 94 -15.91 4.06 4.21
N ARG A 95 -17.14 3.56 4.29
CA ARG A 95 -18.19 4.17 5.10
C ARG A 95 -18.34 3.42 6.41
N TYR A 96 -18.93 4.10 7.37
CA TYR A 96 -19.13 3.56 8.70
C TYR A 96 -20.56 3.07 8.90
N HIS A 97 -20.68 1.97 9.63
CA HIS A 97 -21.88 1.65 10.37
C HIS A 97 -21.73 2.23 11.78
N TYR A 98 -22.80 2.83 12.29
CA TYR A 98 -22.85 3.40 13.65
C TYR A 98 -23.77 2.56 14.52
N LYS A 99 -23.70 2.83 15.82
CA LYS A 99 -24.81 2.51 16.71
C LYS A 99 -26.02 3.39 16.35
N ASP A 100 -27.20 2.82 16.45
CA ASP A 100 -28.46 3.50 16.15
C ASP A 100 -28.59 4.80 16.97
N GLY A 101 -28.78 5.93 16.29
CA GLY A 101 -28.96 7.25 16.91
C GLY A 101 -27.66 7.94 17.34
N GLU A 102 -26.50 7.38 17.03
CA GLU A 102 -25.18 7.96 17.29
C GLU A 102 -24.40 8.24 15.99
N GLU A 103 -25.10 8.45 14.86
CA GLU A 103 -24.50 8.77 13.57
C GLU A 103 -23.64 10.05 13.65
N GLY A 104 -22.46 9.99 13.02
CA GLY A 104 -21.51 11.10 12.98
C GLY A 104 -20.46 11.11 14.09
N SER A 105 -20.54 10.21 15.07
CA SER A 105 -19.47 10.04 16.06
C SER A 105 -18.55 8.88 15.71
N LEU A 106 -17.26 9.13 15.47
CA LEU A 106 -16.29 8.05 15.23
C LEU A 106 -16.17 7.07 16.40
N ALA A 107 -16.46 7.52 17.63
CA ALA A 107 -16.49 6.66 18.81
C ALA A 107 -17.68 5.67 18.81
N ALA A 108 -18.70 5.94 18.00
CA ALA A 108 -19.90 5.12 17.86
C ALA A 108 -19.86 4.17 16.65
N VAL A 109 -18.75 4.15 15.90
CA VAL A 109 -18.58 3.26 14.74
C VAL A 109 -18.55 1.80 15.20
N THR A 110 -19.41 0.98 14.61
CA THR A 110 -19.54 -0.46 14.89
C THR A 110 -18.85 -1.33 13.85
N ASP A 111 -18.84 -0.88 12.59
CA ASP A 111 -18.20 -1.57 11.49
C ASP A 111 -17.82 -0.60 10.35
N VAL A 112 -16.94 -1.03 9.46
CA VAL A 112 -16.43 -0.25 8.33
C VAL A 112 -16.51 -1.10 7.06
N TYR A 113 -17.19 -0.59 6.03
CA TYR A 113 -17.32 -1.30 4.76
C TYR A 113 -16.76 -0.47 3.60
N GLN A 114 -16.16 -1.15 2.61
CA GLN A 114 -15.67 -0.48 1.40
C GLN A 114 -16.87 -0.06 0.54
N HIS A 115 -17.08 1.24 0.41
CA HIS A 115 -18.16 1.81 -0.38
C HIS A 115 -17.78 1.95 -1.87
N SER A 116 -16.56 2.43 -2.13
CA SER A 116 -16.07 2.62 -3.50
C SER A 116 -14.56 2.47 -3.60
N SER A 117 -14.08 2.27 -4.83
CA SER A 117 -12.68 2.26 -5.19
C SER A 117 -12.51 2.90 -6.56
N GLU A 118 -11.51 3.76 -6.68
CA GLU A 118 -11.17 4.44 -7.92
C GLU A 118 -9.68 4.26 -8.21
N VAL A 119 -9.34 4.13 -9.50
CA VAL A 119 -7.97 4.10 -10.00
C VAL A 119 -7.71 5.39 -10.77
N TYR A 120 -6.72 6.15 -10.33
CA TYR A 120 -6.36 7.41 -10.96
C TYR A 120 -5.38 7.22 -12.11
N LYS A 121 -5.51 8.07 -13.13
CA LYS A 121 -4.54 8.15 -14.22
C LYS A 121 -3.28 8.82 -13.69
N VAL A 122 -2.16 8.10 -13.68
CA VAL A 122 -0.87 8.65 -13.21
C VAL A 122 -0.34 9.78 -14.07
N SER A 123 -0.87 10.00 -15.27
CA SER A 123 -0.53 11.15 -16.12
C SER A 123 -1.29 12.43 -15.76
N ASP A 124 -2.29 12.34 -14.89
CA ASP A 124 -3.07 13.49 -14.43
C ASP A 124 -2.20 14.43 -13.58
N LEU A 125 -2.30 15.73 -13.87
CA LEU A 125 -1.49 16.75 -13.21
C LEU A 125 -1.84 16.89 -11.72
N ASP A 126 -3.11 16.78 -11.36
CA ASP A 126 -3.56 16.93 -9.98
C ASP A 126 -3.08 15.75 -9.13
N VAL A 127 -3.15 14.54 -9.69
CA VAL A 127 -2.61 13.32 -9.07
C VAL A 127 -1.09 13.41 -8.87
N GLN A 128 -0.38 13.97 -9.85
CA GLN A 128 1.07 14.19 -9.75
C GLN A 128 1.43 15.24 -8.70
N ASN A 129 0.65 16.32 -8.61
CA ASN A 129 0.87 17.37 -7.61
C ASN A 129 0.60 16.86 -6.19
N GLU A 130 -0.50 16.13 -6.00
CA GLU A 130 -0.82 15.52 -4.72
C GLU A 130 0.20 14.45 -4.32
N PHE A 131 0.66 13.63 -5.26
CA PHE A 131 1.75 12.69 -5.01
C PHE A 131 3.03 13.41 -4.52
N LYS A 132 3.44 14.49 -5.17
CA LYS A 132 4.60 15.30 -4.73
C LYS A 132 4.38 15.87 -3.33
N LYS A 133 3.18 16.38 -3.06
CA LYS A 133 2.78 16.92 -1.76
C LYS A 133 2.96 15.88 -0.66
N TYR A 134 2.37 14.69 -0.80
CA TYR A 134 2.51 13.64 0.21
C TYR A 134 3.93 13.09 0.31
N THR A 135 4.67 13.08 -0.79
CA THR A 135 6.05 12.61 -0.76
C THR A 135 6.95 13.55 0.04
N ALA A 136 6.69 14.86 0.00
CA ALA A 136 7.44 15.86 0.77
C ALA A 136 7.28 15.71 2.29
N LEU A 137 6.24 15.00 2.76
CA LEU A 137 6.02 14.72 4.19
C LEU A 137 7.09 13.78 4.78
N PHE A 138 7.75 12.98 3.94
CA PHE A 138 8.68 11.95 4.41
C PHE A 138 10.13 12.39 4.21
N PRO A 139 10.99 12.33 5.23
CA PRO A 139 12.42 12.61 5.11
C PRO A 139 13.09 11.74 4.04
N ILE A 140 14.06 12.35 3.34
CA ILE A 140 14.83 11.71 2.26
C ILE A 140 15.48 10.38 2.72
N ALA A 141 15.87 10.26 4.00
CA ALA A 141 16.46 9.05 4.55
C ALA A 141 15.54 7.81 4.43
N TYR A 142 14.22 8.01 4.58
CA TYR A 142 13.25 6.93 4.37
C TYR A 142 12.94 6.74 2.89
N LEU A 143 12.82 7.83 2.13
CA LEU A 143 12.55 7.76 0.68
C LEU A 143 13.65 7.02 -0.08
N LYS A 144 14.93 7.14 0.32
CA LYS A 144 16.07 6.40 -0.28
C LYS A 144 15.95 4.88 -0.17
N GLN A 145 15.05 4.38 0.68
CA GLN A 145 14.80 2.95 0.81
C GLN A 145 13.81 2.44 -0.26
N CYS A 146 13.25 3.32 -1.09
CA CYS A 146 12.20 3.03 -2.08
C CYS A 146 12.69 2.57 -3.47
N ASN A 147 13.69 1.69 -3.50
CA ASN A 147 14.20 1.02 -4.72
C ASN A 147 13.22 -0.03 -5.28
#